data_AF-A0A9W5B256-F1
#
_entry.id   AF-A0A9W5B256-F1
#
_cell.length_a   1.000
_cell.length_b   1.000
_cell.length_c   1.000
_cell.angle_alpha   90.00
_cell.angle_beta   90.00
_cell.angle_gamma   90.00
#
_symmetry.space_group_name_H-M   'P 1'
#
loop_
_entity.id
_entity.type
_entity.pdbx_description
1 polymer ?
#
loop_
_entity_poly.entity_id
_entity_poly.type
_entity_poly.pdbx_seq_one_letter_code
_entity_poly.pdbx_strand_id
1 'polypeptide(L)'
;MIDTPTTTSDWLVAFCHRYDKTRKSRETVANRKPRRTKFNTMNRYHVRAVDEKRMRMERVNNGYVFPFAREIAGRVRQPFIEQGLRTFGNPILKLFVSRIPRGGKARASDNKADLYVPYWSKLLTLDCPYIEGTKQFLSFIRLDCDAVFSSAEACVQVLQGRVDAGSIPHLPHIIVGDELPNGNFANPHFLFMLEVGVWNNEKDARCRQTPIRLFEAVSRGLTSALLDIGVDPGAPQGTLRCKNPISPIWRTITPNAEHFMSLKEYAAALKDMKSTRPDLIRRAAELQSGMGKLKSNELFNKLLDFGIKQLANWHFSRDERIRLPVDELGNAIYDSMAAYVSSSGLSEERAAYVIEKVATHLAVSFDPKKLDKPRARKRLAHIVEDMPTVEDRQRAGAVYAHRARNKKSLDTLKSAVVGLRDAGKLSGMSKEAISIRSGVSRAFVYKHLDAVLQEIAA
;
A
#
# COMPACT_ATOMS: atom_id res chain seq x y z
N MET A 1 10.99 35.09 16.15
CA MET A 1 9.52 35.08 16.11
C MET A 1 9.10 33.73 16.63
N ILE A 2 8.39 33.72 17.75
CA ILE A 2 7.87 32.50 18.37
C ILE A 2 6.65 32.13 17.52
N ASP A 3 6.79 31.12 16.66
CA ASP A 3 5.65 30.53 15.96
C ASP A 3 4.71 29.95 17.01
N THR A 4 3.64 30.68 17.31
CA THR A 4 2.49 30.12 18.00
C THR A 4 2.02 28.92 17.19
N PRO A 5 2.02 27.69 17.76
CA PRO A 5 1.53 26.53 17.04
C PRO A 5 0.04 26.77 16.78
N THR A 6 -0.33 27.00 15.52
CA THR A 6 -1.72 26.90 15.10
C THR A 6 -2.20 25.53 15.55
N THR A 7 -3.11 25.51 16.52
CA THR A 7 -3.75 24.28 16.96
C THR A 7 -4.31 23.60 15.72
N THR A 8 -4.18 22.28 15.66
CA THR A 8 -4.48 21.48 14.48
C THR A 8 -5.94 21.63 14.00
N SER A 9 -6.82 22.18 14.85
CA SER A 9 -8.17 22.69 14.54
C SER A 9 -8.19 23.81 13.49
N ASP A 10 -7.25 24.76 13.54
CA ASP A 10 -7.26 25.98 12.74
C ASP A 10 -6.98 25.69 11.26
N TRP A 11 -6.11 24.70 11.02
CA TRP A 11 -5.82 24.24 9.67
C TRP A 11 -7.05 23.62 9.00
N LEU A 12 -7.82 22.80 9.72
CA LEU A 12 -9.00 22.14 9.17
C LEU A 12 -10.10 23.17 8.86
N VAL A 13 -10.29 24.15 9.74
CA VAL A 13 -11.17 25.29 9.52
C VAL A 13 -10.75 26.08 8.27
N ALA A 14 -9.46 26.43 8.16
CA ALA A 14 -8.92 27.12 6.99
C ALA A 14 -9.06 26.29 5.70
N PHE A 15 -8.89 24.97 5.78
CA PHE A 15 -9.17 24.05 4.68
C PHE A 15 -10.64 24.12 4.26
N CYS A 16 -11.59 24.05 5.20
CA CYS A 16 -13.02 24.13 4.90
C CYS A 16 -13.40 25.45 4.23
N HIS A 17 -12.89 26.58 4.72
CA HIS A 17 -13.10 27.88 4.07
C HIS A 17 -12.57 27.90 2.63
N ARG A 18 -11.34 27.41 2.39
CA ARG A 18 -10.78 27.32 1.03
C ARG A 18 -11.58 26.36 0.14
N TYR A 19 -12.01 25.24 0.69
CA TYR A 19 -12.81 24.23 -0.01
C TYR A 19 -14.14 24.85 -0.47
N ASP A 20 -14.86 25.50 0.44
CA ASP A 20 -16.17 26.09 0.16
C ASP A 20 -16.04 27.33 -0.75
N LYS A 21 -14.99 28.15 -0.61
CA LYS A 21 -14.67 29.25 -1.54
C LYS A 21 -14.43 28.74 -2.96
N THR A 22 -13.65 27.67 -3.11
CA THR A 22 -13.38 27.04 -4.41
C THR A 22 -14.66 26.46 -5.02
N ARG A 23 -15.54 25.87 -4.20
CA ARG A 23 -16.85 25.38 -4.64
C ARG A 23 -17.72 26.51 -5.19
N LYS A 24 -17.90 27.59 -4.41
CA LYS A 24 -18.69 28.77 -4.82
C LYS A 24 -18.18 29.39 -6.12
N SER A 25 -16.86 29.56 -6.25
CA SER A 25 -16.25 30.07 -7.49
C SER A 25 -16.60 29.22 -8.72
N ARG A 26 -16.66 27.89 -8.56
CA ARG A 26 -17.03 26.97 -9.65
C ARG A 26 -18.52 27.03 -9.98
N GLU A 27 -19.38 27.18 -8.98
CA GLU A 27 -20.82 27.38 -9.20
C GLU A 27 -21.04 28.66 -10.02
N THR A 28 -20.33 29.76 -9.71
CA THR A 28 -20.36 30.99 -10.50
C THR A 28 -19.90 30.79 -11.94
N VAL A 29 -18.84 30.00 -12.17
CA VAL A 29 -18.35 29.69 -13.53
C VAL A 29 -19.30 28.77 -14.28
N ALA A 30 -19.89 27.77 -13.60
CA ALA A 30 -20.85 26.84 -14.18
C ALA A 30 -22.15 27.53 -14.61
N ASN A 31 -22.52 28.62 -13.93
CA ASN A 31 -23.67 29.46 -14.30
C ASN A 31 -23.42 30.35 -15.53
N ARG A 32 -22.20 30.39 -16.09
CA ARG A 32 -21.94 31.09 -17.36
C ARG A 32 -22.49 30.26 -18.53
N LYS A 33 -23.06 30.94 -19.54
CA LYS A 33 -23.68 30.29 -20.71
C LYS A 33 -22.76 29.20 -21.30
N PRO A 34 -23.20 27.93 -21.37
CA PRO A 34 -22.38 26.86 -21.92
C PRO A 34 -22.07 27.14 -23.39
N ARG A 35 -20.82 26.93 -23.81
CA ARG A 35 -20.46 26.91 -25.23
C ARG A 35 -21.30 25.83 -25.91
N ARG A 36 -22.05 26.19 -26.95
CA ARG A 36 -22.83 25.25 -27.78
C ARG A 36 -21.85 24.35 -28.56
N THR A 37 -21.50 23.20 -28.00
CA THR A 37 -20.92 22.09 -28.77
C THR A 37 -22.04 21.36 -29.50
N LYS A 38 -21.86 21.07 -30.80
CA LYS A 38 -22.82 20.27 -31.57
C LYS A 38 -22.90 18.87 -30.96
N PHE A 39 -24.07 18.52 -30.42
CA PHE A 39 -24.34 17.17 -29.92
C PHE A 39 -24.42 16.19 -31.09
N ASN A 40 -23.90 14.98 -30.89
CA ASN A 40 -23.88 13.92 -31.90
C ASN A 40 -24.33 12.62 -31.22
N THR A 41 -25.52 12.14 -31.57
CA THR A 41 -26.13 10.92 -31.04
C THR A 41 -25.38 9.65 -31.40
N MET A 42 -24.61 9.66 -32.50
CA MET A 42 -23.79 8.53 -32.93
C MET A 42 -22.46 8.46 -32.16
N ASN A 43 -22.08 9.52 -31.45
CA ASN A 43 -20.89 9.52 -30.62
C ASN A 43 -21.21 8.97 -29.22
N ARG A 44 -20.75 7.74 -28.95
CA ARG A 44 -20.93 7.06 -27.64
C ARG A 44 -20.47 7.91 -26.45
N TYR A 45 -19.46 8.77 -26.63
CA TYR A 45 -18.99 9.67 -25.56
C TYR A 45 -19.99 10.78 -25.24
N HIS A 46 -20.71 11.29 -26.25
CA HIS A 46 -21.76 12.29 -26.06
C HIS A 46 -22.98 11.71 -25.35
N VAL A 47 -23.41 10.51 -25.73
CA VAL A 47 -24.53 9.81 -25.09
C VAL A 47 -24.22 9.56 -23.60
N ARG A 48 -23.05 8.97 -23.29
CA ARG A 48 -22.61 8.76 -21.90
C ARG A 48 -22.53 10.06 -21.11
N ALA A 49 -22.07 11.15 -21.71
CA ALA A 49 -21.98 12.45 -21.03
C ALA A 49 -23.35 13.00 -20.64
N VAL A 50 -24.37 12.79 -21.49
CA VAL A 50 -25.76 13.18 -21.21
C VAL A 50 -26.35 12.30 -20.09
N ASP A 51 -26.15 10.99 -20.17
CA ASP A 51 -26.61 10.06 -19.13
C ASP A 51 -25.99 10.36 -17.77
N GLU A 52 -24.67 10.57 -17.71
CA GLU A 52 -24.00 10.96 -16.46
C GLU A 52 -24.45 12.33 -15.97
N LYS A 53 -24.82 13.26 -16.85
CA LYS A 53 -25.41 14.54 -16.44
C LYS A 53 -26.77 14.33 -15.79
N ARG A 54 -27.64 13.49 -16.37
CA ARG A 54 -28.94 13.12 -15.79
C ARG A 54 -28.75 12.45 -14.43
N MET A 55 -27.91 11.42 -14.34
CA MET A 55 -27.63 10.71 -13.09
C MET A 55 -27.08 11.63 -12.00
N ARG A 56 -26.21 12.60 -12.34
CA ARG A 56 -25.75 13.61 -11.38
C ARG A 56 -26.89 14.48 -10.86
N MET A 57 -27.79 14.92 -11.73
CA MET A 57 -28.94 15.73 -11.32
C MET A 57 -29.87 14.92 -10.41
N GLU A 58 -30.17 13.68 -10.77
CA GLU A 58 -30.95 12.76 -9.94
C GLU A 58 -30.29 12.53 -8.58
N ARG A 59 -28.97 12.29 -8.54
CA ARG A 59 -28.22 12.10 -7.29
C ARG A 59 -28.26 13.32 -6.36
N VAL A 60 -28.25 14.52 -6.94
CA VAL A 60 -28.33 15.79 -6.18
C VAL A 60 -29.75 16.06 -5.70
N ASN A 61 -30.76 15.81 -6.53
CA ASN A 61 -32.15 16.15 -6.22
C ASN A 61 -32.83 15.10 -5.32
N ASN A 62 -32.54 13.81 -5.54
CA ASN A 62 -33.26 12.69 -4.94
C ASN A 62 -32.42 11.87 -3.96
N GLY A 63 -31.14 12.22 -3.78
CA GLY A 63 -30.21 11.42 -2.99
C GLY A 63 -29.66 10.21 -3.74
N TYR A 64 -28.97 9.35 -3.01
CA TYR A 64 -28.51 8.05 -3.51
C TYR A 64 -29.67 7.06 -3.50
N VAL A 65 -29.84 6.34 -4.60
CA VAL A 65 -30.84 5.28 -4.73
C VAL A 65 -30.13 3.96 -4.99
N PHE A 66 -30.39 2.99 -4.11
CA PHE A 66 -30.03 1.60 -4.31
C PHE A 66 -31.27 0.82 -4.76
N PRO A 67 -31.44 0.54 -6.06
CA PRO A 67 -32.76 0.25 -6.63
C PRO A 67 -33.24 -1.20 -6.45
N PHE A 68 -32.33 -2.16 -6.39
CA PHE A 68 -32.66 -3.58 -6.29
C PHE A 68 -31.63 -4.31 -5.45
N ALA A 69 -32.03 -5.48 -4.93
CA ALA A 69 -31.13 -6.31 -4.14
C ALA A 69 -29.97 -6.80 -5.01
N ARG A 70 -28.73 -6.60 -4.55
CA ARG A 70 -27.53 -7.11 -5.22
C ARG A 70 -26.40 -7.34 -4.23
N GLU A 71 -25.49 -8.22 -4.62
CA GLU A 71 -24.32 -8.56 -3.81
C GLU A 71 -23.28 -7.44 -3.86
N ILE A 72 -22.86 -6.98 -2.68
CA ILE A 72 -21.74 -6.06 -2.49
C ILE A 72 -20.89 -6.58 -1.35
N ALA A 73 -19.61 -6.80 -1.64
CA ALA A 73 -18.63 -7.31 -0.67
C ALA A 73 -19.06 -8.61 0.02
N GLY A 74 -19.59 -9.58 -0.74
CA GLY A 74 -20.02 -10.87 -0.19
C GLY A 74 -21.36 -10.84 0.53
N ARG A 75 -22.11 -9.73 0.49
CA ARG A 75 -23.43 -9.61 1.13
C ARG A 75 -24.46 -9.05 0.17
N VAL A 76 -25.62 -9.71 0.09
CA VAL A 76 -26.80 -9.18 -0.59
C VAL A 76 -27.36 -8.02 0.21
N ARG A 77 -27.33 -6.81 -0.38
CA ARG A 77 -27.92 -5.61 0.23
C ARG A 77 -29.31 -5.39 -0.32
N GLN A 78 -30.23 -4.95 0.54
CA GLN A 78 -31.60 -4.64 0.15
C GLN A 78 -31.71 -3.21 -0.41
N PRO A 79 -32.74 -2.92 -1.23
CA PRO A 79 -33.00 -1.57 -1.73
C PRO A 79 -33.13 -0.54 -0.61
N PHE A 80 -32.56 0.66 -0.82
CA PHE A 80 -32.69 1.78 0.11
C PHE A 80 -32.38 3.11 -0.58
N ILE A 81 -32.70 4.21 0.11
CA ILE A 81 -32.42 5.58 -0.36
C ILE A 81 -31.71 6.32 0.77
N GLU A 82 -30.63 7.05 0.43
CA GLU A 82 -29.95 7.96 1.35
C GLU A 82 -30.01 9.38 0.79
N GLN A 83 -30.61 10.30 1.55
CA GLN A 83 -30.74 11.70 1.14
C GLN A 83 -29.46 12.50 1.40
N GLY A 84 -29.21 13.48 0.54
CA GLY A 84 -28.09 14.41 0.70
C GLY A 84 -26.70 13.81 0.42
N LEU A 85 -25.67 14.52 0.88
CA LEU A 85 -24.26 14.13 0.75
C LEU A 85 -23.63 14.05 2.13
N ARG A 86 -22.98 12.93 2.46
CA ARG A 86 -22.29 12.73 3.76
C ARG A 86 -21.19 13.76 4.06
N THR A 87 -20.71 14.47 3.05
CA THR A 87 -19.74 15.58 3.20
C THR A 87 -20.37 16.88 3.70
N PHE A 88 -21.70 16.98 3.73
CA PHE A 88 -22.38 18.15 4.28
C PHE A 88 -22.19 18.16 5.80
N GLY A 89 -21.65 19.26 6.33
CA GLY A 89 -21.36 19.40 7.78
C GLY A 89 -20.16 18.59 8.31
N ASN A 90 -19.59 17.64 7.55
CA ASN A 90 -18.46 16.83 8.02
C ASN A 90 -17.12 17.25 7.36
N PRO A 91 -16.22 17.94 8.08
CA PRO A 91 -14.96 18.45 7.53
C PRO A 91 -13.97 17.32 7.18
N ILE A 92 -14.00 16.22 7.92
CA ILE A 92 -13.12 15.06 7.68
C ILE A 92 -13.49 14.36 6.38
N LEU A 93 -14.78 14.18 6.12
CA LEU A 93 -15.26 13.62 4.86
C LEU A 93 -15.02 14.57 3.67
N LYS A 94 -15.12 15.89 3.86
CA LYS A 94 -14.67 16.87 2.84
C LYS A 94 -13.18 16.70 2.52
N LEU A 95 -12.35 16.54 3.56
CA LEU A 95 -10.91 16.31 3.41
C LEU A 95 -10.64 15.00 2.67
N PHE A 96 -11.27 13.89 3.05
CA PHE A 96 -11.17 12.61 2.36
C PHE A 96 -11.49 12.75 0.86
N VAL A 97 -12.62 13.37 0.52
CA VAL A 97 -12.99 13.62 -0.89
C VAL A 97 -11.92 14.43 -1.62
N SER A 98 -11.26 15.38 -0.96
CA SER A 98 -10.17 16.14 -1.58
C SER A 98 -8.95 15.28 -1.98
N ARG A 99 -8.72 14.14 -1.28
CA ARG A 99 -7.61 13.22 -1.51
C ARG A 99 -7.86 12.18 -2.62
N ILE A 100 -9.11 12.04 -3.05
CA ILE A 100 -9.49 11.17 -4.17
C ILE A 100 -9.15 11.84 -5.52
N PRO A 101 -8.67 11.11 -6.54
CA PRO A 101 -8.39 11.66 -7.87
C PRO A 101 -9.57 12.44 -8.47
N ARG A 102 -9.27 13.37 -9.39
CA ARG A 102 -10.26 14.20 -10.10
C ARG A 102 -10.21 13.93 -11.62
N GLY A 103 -11.20 14.44 -12.34
CA GLY A 103 -11.22 14.45 -13.80
C GLY A 103 -11.36 13.07 -14.43
N GLY A 104 -12.29 12.24 -13.92
CA GLY A 104 -12.52 10.89 -14.44
C GLY A 104 -11.35 9.93 -14.24
N LYS A 105 -10.53 10.13 -13.20
CA LYS A 105 -9.40 9.27 -12.86
C LYS A 105 -9.61 8.47 -11.56
N ALA A 106 -10.69 8.74 -10.84
CA ALA A 106 -10.99 8.05 -9.60
C ALA A 106 -11.40 6.62 -9.91
N ARG A 107 -10.75 5.66 -9.26
CA ARG A 107 -11.04 4.24 -9.43
C ARG A 107 -11.90 3.74 -8.28
N ALA A 108 -12.96 3.03 -8.61
CA ALA A 108 -13.95 2.51 -7.67
C ALA A 108 -14.68 1.30 -8.27
N SER A 109 -15.26 0.44 -7.43
CA SER A 109 -16.17 -0.63 -7.84
C SER A 109 -16.92 -1.19 -6.63
N ASP A 110 -17.76 -2.21 -6.86
CA ASP A 110 -18.47 -2.94 -5.80
C ASP A 110 -17.58 -3.96 -5.06
N ASN A 111 -16.38 -4.24 -5.57
CA ASN A 111 -15.39 -5.12 -4.96
C ASN A 111 -14.06 -4.38 -4.69
N LYS A 112 -13.22 -4.88 -3.78
CA LYS A 112 -11.95 -4.20 -3.44
C LYS A 112 -10.82 -4.52 -4.43
N ALA A 113 -10.89 -5.68 -5.08
CA ALA A 113 -9.83 -6.23 -5.94
C ALA A 113 -9.74 -5.49 -7.29
N ASP A 114 -10.89 -5.22 -7.91
CA ASP A 114 -11.01 -4.80 -9.32
C ASP A 114 -11.57 -3.39 -9.45
N LEU A 115 -10.82 -2.41 -8.96
CA LEU A 115 -11.22 -1.02 -9.11
C LEU A 115 -10.97 -0.54 -10.55
N TYR A 116 -11.98 0.07 -11.18
CA TYR A 116 -11.89 0.69 -12.51
C TYR A 116 -12.46 2.11 -12.45
N VAL A 117 -12.51 2.85 -13.56
CA VAL A 117 -13.18 4.17 -13.59
C VAL A 117 -14.64 3.97 -13.99
N PRO A 118 -15.61 3.93 -13.04
CA PRO A 118 -17.00 3.64 -13.39
C PRO A 118 -17.67 4.83 -14.07
N TYR A 119 -17.31 6.05 -13.66
CA TYR A 119 -17.91 7.30 -14.13
C TYR A 119 -16.83 8.36 -14.35
N TRP A 120 -17.10 9.32 -15.24
CA TRP A 120 -16.29 10.53 -15.32
C TRP A 120 -16.64 11.52 -14.20
N SER A 121 -17.90 11.48 -13.76
CA SER A 121 -18.39 12.20 -12.60
C SER A 121 -17.78 11.70 -11.29
N LYS A 122 -17.00 12.55 -10.62
CA LYS A 122 -16.50 12.25 -9.27
C LYS A 122 -17.62 12.02 -8.26
N LEU A 123 -18.76 12.72 -8.39
CA LEU A 123 -19.91 12.54 -7.49
C LEU A 123 -20.41 11.09 -7.55
N LEU A 124 -20.66 10.59 -8.76
CA LEU A 124 -21.19 9.23 -8.96
C LEU A 124 -20.14 8.17 -8.58
N THR A 125 -18.86 8.42 -8.87
CA THR A 125 -17.77 7.52 -8.41
C THR A 125 -17.70 7.42 -6.88
N LEU A 126 -18.04 8.49 -6.15
CA LEU A 126 -18.02 8.49 -4.69
C LEU A 126 -19.22 7.77 -4.06
N ASP A 127 -20.21 7.34 -4.83
CA ASP A 127 -21.28 6.48 -4.34
C ASP A 127 -20.87 4.99 -4.35
N CYS A 128 -19.83 4.61 -5.10
CA CYS A 128 -19.36 3.22 -5.18
C CYS A 128 -18.81 2.71 -3.83
N PRO A 129 -19.02 1.43 -3.49
CA PRO A 129 -18.59 0.85 -2.21
C PRO A 129 -17.09 0.95 -1.96
N TYR A 130 -16.23 0.60 -2.90
CA TYR A 130 -14.78 0.67 -2.73
C TYR A 130 -14.19 1.77 -3.59
N ILE A 131 -13.13 2.41 -3.10
CA ILE A 131 -12.46 3.51 -3.81
C ILE A 131 -10.94 3.49 -3.60
N GLU A 132 -10.21 4.01 -4.58
CA GLU A 132 -8.76 4.16 -4.56
C GLU A 132 -8.36 5.63 -4.28
N GLY A 133 -7.55 5.84 -3.24
CA GLY A 133 -6.86 7.12 -3.02
C GLY A 133 -5.80 7.43 -4.09
N THR A 134 -5.21 8.62 -4.02
CA THR A 134 -4.17 9.02 -4.98
C THR A 134 -2.83 8.34 -4.67
N LYS A 135 -2.42 7.34 -5.45
CA LYS A 135 -1.16 6.60 -5.23
C LYS A 135 0.12 7.44 -5.32
N GLN A 136 0.08 8.51 -6.12
CA GLN A 136 1.18 9.46 -6.25
C GLN A 136 1.31 10.38 -5.03
N PHE A 137 0.27 10.47 -4.20
CA PHE A 137 0.24 11.35 -3.04
C PHE A 137 -0.45 10.66 -1.87
N LEU A 138 0.35 9.93 -1.09
CA LEU A 138 -0.11 9.13 0.04
C LEU A 138 -0.57 10.06 1.16
N SER A 139 -1.88 10.22 1.29
CA SER A 139 -2.49 11.28 2.11
C SER A 139 -3.29 10.75 3.31
N PHE A 140 -3.35 9.44 3.46
CA PHE A 140 -3.88 8.76 4.63
C PHE A 140 -3.25 7.38 4.73
N ILE A 141 -3.21 6.84 5.95
CA ILE A 141 -2.84 5.46 6.23
C ILE A 141 -4.13 4.68 6.40
N ARG A 142 -4.26 3.58 5.67
CA ARG A 142 -5.39 2.64 5.77
C ARG A 142 -4.93 1.40 6.52
N LEU A 143 -5.69 1.02 7.54
CA LEU A 143 -5.59 -0.27 8.19
C LEU A 143 -6.89 -1.03 7.96
N ASP A 144 -6.80 -2.26 7.49
CA ASP A 144 -7.95 -3.13 7.33
C ASP A 144 -8.05 -4.00 8.59
N CYS A 145 -9.25 -4.14 9.15
CA CYS A 145 -9.50 -4.97 10.33
C CYS A 145 -10.49 -6.05 9.95
N ASP A 146 -10.18 -7.29 10.31
CA ASP A 146 -11.00 -8.49 10.01
C ASP A 146 -11.93 -8.84 11.19
N ALA A 147 -12.03 -7.97 12.21
CA ALA A 147 -12.83 -8.21 13.40
C ALA A 147 -14.31 -7.83 13.21
N VAL A 148 -15.15 -8.44 14.06
CA VAL A 148 -16.56 -8.10 14.23
C VAL A 148 -16.76 -7.57 15.64
N PHE A 149 -17.28 -6.34 15.73
CA PHE A 149 -17.60 -5.68 16.98
C PHE A 149 -19.10 -5.77 17.24
N SER A 150 -19.52 -5.70 18.50
CA SER A 150 -20.95 -5.72 18.87
C SER A 150 -21.73 -4.52 18.35
N SER A 151 -21.06 -3.38 18.16
CA SER A 151 -21.57 -2.20 17.47
C SER A 151 -20.44 -1.33 16.96
N ALA A 152 -20.77 -0.27 16.22
CA ALA A 152 -19.78 0.68 15.74
C ALA A 152 -19.21 1.52 16.90
N GLU A 153 -20.01 1.80 17.93
CA GLU A 153 -19.60 2.48 19.16
C GLU A 153 -18.66 1.59 19.99
N ALA A 154 -18.93 0.29 20.08
CA ALA A 154 -18.03 -0.66 20.73
C ALA A 154 -16.65 -0.72 20.03
N CYS A 155 -16.63 -0.63 18.70
CA CYS A 155 -15.38 -0.50 17.94
C CYS A 155 -14.59 0.76 18.34
N VAL A 156 -15.29 1.90 18.47
CA VAL A 156 -14.67 3.16 18.94
C VAL A 156 -14.13 3.01 20.36
N GLN A 157 -14.88 2.39 21.27
CA GLN A 157 -14.44 2.16 22.66
C GLN A 157 -13.20 1.27 22.74
N VAL A 158 -13.14 0.19 21.94
CA VAL A 158 -11.96 -0.67 21.86
C VAL A 158 -10.74 0.13 21.38
N LEU A 159 -10.91 0.98 20.37
CA LEU A 159 -9.83 1.87 19.89
C LEU A 159 -9.45 2.93 20.92
N GLN A 160 -10.42 3.47 21.67
CA GLN A 160 -10.17 4.43 22.73
C GLN A 160 -9.30 3.81 23.83
N GLY A 161 -9.58 2.56 24.22
CA GLY A 161 -8.70 1.83 25.15
C GLY A 161 -7.25 1.70 24.64
N ARG A 162 -7.02 1.68 23.32
CA ARG A 162 -5.67 1.71 22.73
C ARG A 162 -5.03 3.09 22.78
N VAL A 163 -5.82 4.15 22.69
CA VAL A 163 -5.37 5.53 22.92
C VAL A 163 -4.98 5.71 24.39
N ASP A 164 -5.86 5.30 25.31
CA ASP A 164 -5.66 5.44 26.75
C ASP A 164 -4.43 4.66 27.25
N ALA A 165 -4.18 3.47 26.66
CA ALA A 165 -2.97 2.68 26.93
C ALA A 165 -1.68 3.23 26.26
N GLY A 166 -1.79 4.32 25.49
CA GLY A 166 -0.67 4.89 24.73
C GLY A 166 -0.11 3.95 23.66
N SER A 167 -0.93 3.05 23.12
CA SER A 167 -0.55 2.16 22.02
C SER A 167 -0.67 2.85 20.67
N ILE A 168 -1.67 3.71 20.51
CA ILE A 168 -1.81 4.66 19.41
C ILE A 168 -2.01 6.08 19.98
N PRO A 169 -1.60 7.14 19.28
CA PRO A 169 -1.64 8.49 19.84
C PRO A 169 -3.05 9.11 19.89
N HIS A 170 -3.95 8.68 18.99
CA HIS A 170 -5.31 9.21 18.89
C HIS A 170 -6.19 8.24 18.07
N LEU A 171 -7.51 8.44 18.10
CA LEU A 171 -8.46 7.66 17.30
C LEU A 171 -8.25 7.89 15.78
N PRO A 172 -8.59 6.92 14.92
CA PRO A 172 -8.62 7.13 13.47
C PRO A 172 -9.56 8.28 13.10
N HIS A 173 -9.22 9.07 12.08
CA HIS A 173 -10.10 10.14 11.60
C HIS A 173 -11.38 9.61 10.99
N ILE A 174 -11.31 8.42 10.37
CA ILE A 174 -12.47 7.76 9.76
C ILE A 174 -12.43 6.28 10.12
N ILE A 175 -13.56 5.77 10.58
CA ILE A 175 -13.85 4.35 10.73
C ILE A 175 -14.98 4.03 9.76
N VAL A 176 -14.77 3.07 8.86
CA VAL A 176 -15.78 2.69 7.87
C VAL A 176 -15.90 1.17 7.79
N GLY A 177 -17.09 0.64 8.01
CA GLY A 177 -17.32 -0.79 8.12
C GLY A 177 -18.71 -1.21 7.68
N ASP A 178 -18.99 -2.51 7.84
CA ASP A 178 -20.31 -3.05 7.52
C ASP A 178 -21.18 -3.13 8.77
N GLU A 179 -22.33 -2.46 8.75
CA GLU A 179 -23.34 -2.63 9.80
C GLU A 179 -24.27 -3.77 9.39
N LEU A 180 -24.26 -4.81 10.22
CA LEU A 180 -25.01 -6.03 10.01
C LEU A 180 -26.44 -5.88 10.55
N PRO A 181 -27.42 -6.65 10.04
CA PRO A 181 -28.82 -6.57 10.50
C PRO A 181 -29.01 -6.81 12.00
N ASN A 182 -28.09 -7.53 12.64
CA ASN A 182 -28.10 -7.79 14.09
C ASN A 182 -27.43 -6.68 14.92
N GLY A 183 -27.05 -5.55 14.31
CA GLY A 183 -26.38 -4.42 14.96
C GLY A 183 -24.85 -4.54 15.06
N ASN A 184 -24.28 -5.71 14.75
CA ASN A 184 -22.82 -5.89 14.76
C ASN A 184 -22.14 -5.04 13.68
N PHE A 185 -20.91 -4.63 13.95
CA PHE A 185 -20.10 -3.84 13.04
C PHE A 185 -18.87 -4.64 12.58
N ALA A 186 -18.84 -4.98 11.30
CA ALA A 186 -17.90 -5.95 10.75
C ALA A 186 -16.86 -5.34 9.80
N ASN A 187 -15.67 -5.92 9.87
CA ASN A 187 -14.53 -5.72 8.98
C ASN A 187 -14.19 -4.23 8.74
N PRO A 188 -14.04 -3.38 9.77
CA PRO A 188 -13.85 -1.96 9.55
C PRO A 188 -12.49 -1.64 8.92
N HIS A 189 -12.44 -0.56 8.15
CA HIS A 189 -11.19 0.09 7.79
C HIS A 189 -11.00 1.31 8.67
N PHE A 190 -9.79 1.45 9.23
CA PHE A 190 -9.37 2.62 9.99
C PHE A 190 -8.51 3.51 9.10
N LEU A 191 -8.92 4.75 8.90
CA LEU A 191 -8.19 5.72 8.08
C LEU A 191 -7.62 6.82 8.98
N PHE A 192 -6.30 6.89 9.03
CA PHE A 192 -5.56 7.96 9.67
C PHE A 192 -5.16 8.98 8.60
N MET A 193 -5.88 10.09 8.55
CA MET A 193 -5.65 11.18 7.61
C MET A 193 -4.36 11.92 7.98
N LEU A 194 -3.55 12.23 6.98
CA LEU A 194 -2.34 13.03 7.15
C LEU A 194 -2.65 14.49 6.83
N GLU A 195 -2.13 15.40 7.66
CA GLU A 195 -2.14 16.83 7.36
C GLU A 195 -1.40 17.08 6.04
N VAL A 196 -0.15 16.59 5.98
CA VAL A 196 0.74 16.64 4.82
C VAL A 196 0.97 15.22 4.29
N GLY A 197 0.53 14.98 3.06
CA GLY A 197 0.74 13.70 2.39
C GLY A 197 2.15 13.53 1.82
N VAL A 198 2.50 12.30 1.48
CA VAL A 198 3.82 11.93 0.92
C VAL A 198 3.75 11.82 -0.60
N TRP A 199 4.66 12.52 -1.28
CA TRP A 199 4.84 12.40 -2.73
C TRP A 199 5.50 11.06 -3.08
N ASN A 200 4.75 10.18 -3.74
CA ASN A 200 5.13 8.82 -4.10
C ASN A 200 5.10 8.64 -5.63
N ASN A 201 6.00 9.33 -6.31
CA ASN A 201 6.17 9.22 -7.75
C ASN A 201 7.66 9.05 -8.08
N GLU A 202 8.13 7.81 -8.12
CA GLU A 202 9.55 7.49 -8.38
C GLU A 202 10.10 8.06 -9.69
N LYS A 203 9.24 8.36 -10.66
CA LYS A 203 9.63 8.98 -11.93
C LYS A 203 9.88 10.49 -11.83
N ASP A 204 9.45 11.11 -10.74
CA ASP A 204 9.63 12.54 -10.48
C ASP A 204 10.86 12.76 -9.60
N ALA A 205 11.82 13.57 -10.06
CA ALA A 205 13.05 13.85 -9.33
C ALA A 205 12.85 14.49 -7.94
N ARG A 206 11.67 15.09 -7.68
CA ARG A 206 11.30 15.64 -6.37
C ARG A 206 10.91 14.56 -5.36
N CYS A 207 10.66 13.33 -5.82
CA CYS A 207 10.28 12.20 -4.98
C CYS A 207 11.46 11.74 -4.12
N ARG A 208 11.32 11.88 -2.80
CA ARG A 208 12.31 11.45 -1.82
C ARG A 208 11.89 10.12 -1.23
N GLN A 209 12.83 9.17 -1.18
CA GLN A 209 12.59 7.83 -0.63
C GLN A 209 12.41 7.84 0.90
N THR A 210 13.03 8.78 1.61
CA THR A 210 12.96 8.85 3.09
C THR A 210 11.53 9.05 3.61
N PRO A 211 10.73 10.02 3.13
CA PRO A 211 9.31 10.12 3.50
C PRO A 211 8.47 8.87 3.19
N ILE A 212 8.74 8.19 2.07
CA ILE A 212 8.02 6.95 1.71
C ILE A 212 8.33 5.84 2.71
N ARG A 213 9.61 5.63 3.03
CA ARG A 213 10.02 4.64 4.04
C ARG A 213 9.43 4.95 5.43
N LEU A 214 9.35 6.23 5.78
CA LEU A 214 8.74 6.67 7.04
C LEU A 214 7.23 6.40 7.04
N PHE A 215 6.54 6.69 5.94
CA PHE A 215 5.11 6.37 5.78
C PHE A 215 4.84 4.87 5.98
N GLU A 216 5.65 4.02 5.34
CA GLU A 216 5.53 2.57 5.48
C GLU A 216 5.83 2.09 6.91
N ALA A 217 6.83 2.69 7.57
CA ALA A 217 7.19 2.39 8.95
C ALA A 217 6.08 2.79 9.94
N VAL A 218 5.50 3.98 9.79
CA VAL A 218 4.37 4.43 10.58
C VAL A 218 3.15 3.53 10.35
N SER A 219 2.86 3.18 9.09
CA SER A 219 1.77 2.24 8.79
C SER A 219 1.98 0.89 9.46
N ARG A 220 3.20 0.33 9.45
CA ARG A 220 3.52 -0.91 10.17
C ARG A 220 3.40 -0.75 11.68
N GLY A 221 3.79 0.40 12.23
CA GLY A 221 3.68 0.64 13.66
C GLY A 221 2.25 0.75 14.15
N LEU A 222 1.38 1.40 13.38
CA LEU A 222 -0.06 1.41 13.65
C LEU A 222 -0.67 0.01 13.51
N THR A 223 -0.30 -0.75 12.46
CA THR A 223 -0.69 -2.16 12.33
C THR A 223 -0.25 -2.98 13.55
N SER A 224 0.99 -2.81 14.02
CA SER A 224 1.48 -3.57 15.17
C SER A 224 0.74 -3.22 16.46
N ALA A 225 0.38 -1.95 16.65
CA ALA A 225 -0.30 -1.47 17.84
C ALA A 225 -1.76 -1.95 17.93
N LEU A 226 -2.34 -2.34 16.79
CA LEU A 226 -3.75 -2.74 16.66
C LEU A 226 -3.90 -4.20 16.18
N LEU A 227 -2.81 -4.96 16.20
CA LEU A 227 -2.78 -6.32 15.67
C LEU A 227 -3.72 -7.25 16.44
N ASP A 228 -3.80 -7.06 17.75
CA ASP A 228 -4.58 -7.88 18.68
C ASP A 228 -6.09 -7.58 18.64
N ILE A 229 -6.49 -6.45 18.05
CA ILE A 229 -7.90 -6.17 17.75
C ILE A 229 -8.29 -6.60 16.32
N GLY A 230 -7.42 -7.35 15.64
CA GLY A 230 -7.72 -7.95 14.34
C GLY A 230 -7.32 -7.12 13.12
N VAL A 231 -6.42 -6.14 13.25
CA VAL A 231 -5.88 -5.43 12.07
C VAL A 231 -5.02 -6.37 11.22
N ASP A 232 -5.29 -6.43 9.92
CA ASP A 232 -4.60 -7.29 8.96
C ASP A 232 -3.27 -6.67 8.48
N PRO A 233 -2.11 -7.30 8.77
CA PRO A 233 -0.81 -6.91 8.22
C PRO A 233 -0.64 -7.31 6.74
N GLY A 234 -1.56 -8.10 6.19
CA GLY A 234 -1.63 -8.49 4.79
C GLY A 234 -2.04 -7.35 3.85
N ALA A 235 -2.60 -6.26 4.35
CA ALA A 235 -3.09 -5.15 3.55
C ALA A 235 -1.95 -4.34 2.87
N PRO A 236 -1.93 -4.18 1.53
CA PRO A 236 -0.90 -3.39 0.84
C PRO A 236 -1.00 -1.89 1.17
N GLN A 237 0.06 -1.31 1.74
CA GLN A 237 0.07 0.07 2.28
C GLN A 237 -0.06 1.15 1.19
N GLY A 238 0.60 0.96 0.04
CA GLY A 238 0.66 1.98 -1.02
C GLY A 238 -0.52 1.99 -2.01
N THR A 239 -1.44 1.02 -1.93
CA THR A 239 -2.55 0.96 -2.91
C THR A 239 -3.66 1.96 -2.60
N LEU A 240 -3.83 2.33 -1.33
CA LEU A 240 -4.90 3.21 -0.81
C LEU A 240 -6.31 2.79 -1.22
N ARG A 241 -6.51 1.51 -1.57
CA ARG A 241 -7.83 0.92 -1.84
C ARG A 241 -8.58 0.71 -0.55
N CYS A 242 -9.72 1.33 -0.34
CA CYS A 242 -10.46 1.24 0.92
C CYS A 242 -11.96 1.12 0.66
N LYS A 243 -12.70 0.66 1.68
CA LYS A 243 -14.13 0.97 1.79
C LYS A 243 -14.28 2.49 1.70
N ASN A 244 -15.20 2.94 0.89
CA ASN A 244 -15.42 4.36 0.61
C ASN A 244 -16.28 4.97 1.72
N PRO A 245 -15.74 5.84 2.59
CA PRO A 245 -16.50 6.46 3.68
C PRO A 245 -17.71 7.30 3.23
N ILE A 246 -17.69 7.75 1.96
CA ILE A 246 -18.74 8.56 1.36
C ILE A 246 -19.87 7.69 0.79
N SER A 247 -19.61 6.41 0.52
CA SER A 247 -20.61 5.52 -0.04
C SER A 247 -21.71 5.26 0.98
N PRO A 248 -22.99 5.42 0.59
CA PRO A 248 -24.14 5.08 1.43
C PRO A 248 -24.20 3.63 1.89
N ILE A 249 -23.44 2.77 1.21
CA ILE A 249 -23.37 1.33 1.46
C ILE A 249 -22.73 1.01 2.81
N TRP A 250 -21.76 1.81 3.27
CA TRP A 250 -21.05 1.53 4.51
C TRP A 250 -21.58 2.38 5.66
N ARG A 251 -21.40 1.89 6.88
CA ARG A 251 -21.51 2.71 8.09
C ARG A 251 -20.18 3.41 8.33
N THR A 252 -20.21 4.74 8.47
CA THR A 252 -19.03 5.59 8.61
C THR A 252 -19.13 6.43 9.88
N ILE A 253 -18.05 6.50 10.65
CA ILE A 253 -17.89 7.35 11.83
C ILE A 253 -16.61 8.17 11.68
N THR A 254 -16.60 9.41 12.17
CA THR A 254 -15.42 10.29 12.17
C THR A 254 -15.08 10.74 13.58
N PRO A 255 -14.47 9.86 14.42
CA PRO A 255 -14.34 10.14 15.85
C PRO A 255 -13.19 11.08 16.20
N ASN A 256 -12.26 11.34 15.27
CA ASN A 256 -11.18 12.30 15.46
C ASN A 256 -11.27 13.42 14.41
N ALA A 257 -11.65 14.61 14.87
CA ALA A 257 -11.67 15.81 14.05
C ALA A 257 -10.53 16.80 14.36
N GLU A 258 -9.75 16.53 15.40
CA GLU A 258 -8.86 17.52 16.01
C GLU A 258 -7.41 17.22 15.76
N HIS A 259 -6.98 15.96 15.88
CA HIS A 259 -5.57 15.61 15.88
C HIS A 259 -5.12 15.09 14.51
N PHE A 260 -4.36 15.89 13.77
CA PHE A 260 -3.67 15.48 12.55
C PHE A 260 -2.18 15.47 12.77
N MET A 261 -1.62 14.28 13.03
CA MET A 261 -0.18 14.13 13.18
C MET A 261 0.53 14.04 11.84
N SER A 262 1.68 14.70 11.75
CA SER A 262 2.72 14.42 10.77
C SER A 262 3.32 13.02 10.97
N LEU A 263 3.97 12.50 9.94
CA LEU A 263 4.67 11.22 10.04
C LEU A 263 5.78 11.22 11.10
N LYS A 264 6.39 12.37 11.37
CA LYS A 264 7.43 12.51 12.39
C LYS A 264 6.85 12.37 13.79
N GLU A 265 5.67 12.95 14.03
CA GLU A 265 4.97 12.86 15.30
C GLU A 265 4.47 11.44 15.57
N TYR A 266 3.89 10.78 14.57
CA TYR A 266 3.59 9.36 14.68
C TYR A 266 4.84 8.53 15.01
N ALA A 267 5.95 8.83 14.36
CA ALA A 267 7.21 8.12 14.59
C ALA A 267 7.77 8.31 16.00
N ALA A 268 7.48 9.44 16.65
CA ALA A 268 7.84 9.67 18.04
C ALA A 268 6.89 8.95 19.02
N ALA A 269 5.61 8.83 18.65
CA ALA A 269 4.57 8.25 19.52
C ALA A 269 4.49 6.71 19.47
N LEU A 270 4.82 6.09 18.34
CA LEU A 270 4.66 4.64 18.15
C LEU A 270 5.84 3.85 18.73
N LYS A 271 5.54 2.82 19.52
CA LYS A 271 6.53 1.98 20.22
C LYS A 271 7.31 1.04 19.29
N ASP A 272 6.66 0.45 18.29
CA ASP A 272 7.29 -0.50 17.36
C ASP A 272 7.06 -0.10 15.90
N MET A 273 8.09 0.48 15.26
CA MET A 273 8.11 0.73 13.81
C MET A 273 9.12 -0.14 13.06
N LYS A 274 9.83 -1.00 13.79
CA LYS A 274 10.93 -1.81 13.25
C LYS A 274 10.42 -3.14 12.72
N SER A 275 9.30 -3.64 13.26
CA SER A 275 8.65 -4.85 12.78
C SER A 275 8.44 -4.82 11.26
N THR A 276 8.88 -5.89 10.61
CA THR A 276 8.69 -6.07 9.18
C THR A 276 7.29 -6.64 8.92
N ARG A 277 6.81 -6.55 7.67
CA ARG A 277 5.50 -7.14 7.31
C ARG A 277 5.45 -8.65 7.57
N PRO A 278 6.48 -9.46 7.24
CA PRO A 278 6.54 -10.85 7.65
C PRO A 278 6.44 -11.07 9.16
N ASP A 279 7.08 -10.22 9.98
CA ASP A 279 7.00 -10.34 11.44
C ASP A 279 5.58 -10.08 11.94
N LEU A 280 4.91 -9.07 11.39
CA LEU A 280 3.52 -8.76 11.74
C LEU A 280 2.55 -9.85 11.29
N ILE A 281 2.73 -10.41 10.09
CA ILE A 281 1.92 -11.54 9.60
C ILE A 281 2.08 -12.74 10.53
N ARG A 282 3.31 -13.04 10.96
CA ARG A 282 3.59 -14.13 11.89
C ARG A 282 2.93 -13.90 13.25
N ARG A 283 3.03 -12.70 13.81
CA ARG A 283 2.36 -12.32 15.06
C ARG A 283 0.83 -12.38 14.93
N ALA A 284 0.26 -11.97 13.80
CA ALA A 284 -1.18 -12.08 13.56
C ALA A 284 -1.63 -13.55 13.50
N ALA A 285 -0.86 -14.41 12.81
CA ALA A 285 -1.10 -15.84 12.78
C ALA A 285 -1.07 -16.47 14.17
N GLU A 286 -0.10 -16.10 15.01
CA GLU A 286 -0.04 -16.52 16.42
C GLU A 286 -1.30 -16.11 17.19
N LEU A 287 -1.65 -14.82 17.17
CA LEU A 287 -2.78 -14.29 17.94
C LEU A 287 -4.12 -14.89 17.50
N GLN A 288 -4.35 -15.03 16.20
CA GLN A 288 -5.66 -15.40 15.67
C GLN A 288 -5.86 -16.91 15.56
N SER A 289 -4.79 -17.70 15.42
CA SER A 289 -4.89 -19.16 15.51
C SER A 289 -5.03 -19.65 16.96
N GLY A 290 -4.58 -18.86 17.94
CA GLY A 290 -4.46 -19.30 19.33
C GLY A 290 -3.48 -20.46 19.53
N MET A 291 -2.70 -20.81 18.50
CA MET A 291 -1.61 -21.78 18.58
C MET A 291 -0.43 -21.05 19.23
N GLY A 292 -0.06 -21.43 20.44
CA GLY A 292 1.02 -20.77 21.19
C GLY A 292 2.28 -20.55 20.33
N LYS A 293 2.99 -19.45 20.59
CA LYS A 293 4.11 -18.89 19.80
C LYS A 293 5.00 -19.90 19.07
N LEU A 294 5.49 -20.92 19.77
CA LEU A 294 6.44 -21.89 19.22
C LEU A 294 5.85 -22.70 18.06
N LYS A 295 4.63 -23.24 18.25
CA LYS A 295 3.96 -24.10 17.27
C LYS A 295 3.53 -23.32 16.03
N SER A 296 2.92 -22.14 16.23
CA SER A 296 2.51 -21.26 15.12
C SER A 296 3.72 -20.82 14.28
N ASN A 297 4.84 -20.48 14.92
CA ASN A 297 6.06 -20.10 14.22
C ASN A 297 6.68 -21.25 13.43
N GLU A 298 6.71 -22.46 13.99
CA GLU A 298 7.23 -23.63 13.30
C GLU A 298 6.39 -23.95 12.06
N LEU A 299 5.06 -23.99 12.20
CA LEU A 299 4.15 -24.23 11.08
C LEU A 299 4.27 -23.14 10.01
N PHE A 300 4.25 -21.87 10.41
CA PHE A 300 4.38 -20.73 9.49
C PHE A 300 5.67 -20.81 8.66
N ASN A 301 6.82 -21.09 9.31
CA ASN A 301 8.11 -21.16 8.62
C ASN A 301 8.18 -22.35 7.66
N LYS A 302 7.65 -23.52 8.05
CA LYS A 302 7.57 -24.71 7.18
C LYS A 302 6.69 -24.43 5.95
N LEU A 303 5.52 -23.84 6.16
CA LEU A 303 4.61 -23.46 5.08
C LEU A 303 5.21 -22.40 4.15
N LEU A 304 5.87 -21.38 4.69
CA LEU A 304 6.49 -20.34 3.89
C LEU A 304 7.63 -20.90 3.01
N ASP A 305 8.49 -21.75 3.58
CA ASP A 305 9.56 -22.41 2.82
C ASP A 305 9.00 -23.34 1.74
N PHE A 306 8.00 -24.15 2.10
CA PHE A 306 7.28 -25.00 1.14
C PHE A 306 6.66 -24.18 0.01
N GLY A 307 5.90 -23.14 0.32
CA GLY A 307 5.22 -22.30 -0.67
C GLY A 307 6.18 -21.57 -1.61
N ILE A 308 7.31 -21.07 -1.10
CA ILE A 308 8.35 -20.45 -1.94
C ILE A 308 8.97 -21.48 -2.90
N LYS A 309 9.25 -22.70 -2.42
CA LYS A 309 9.75 -23.79 -3.26
C LYS A 309 8.73 -24.19 -4.32
N GLN A 310 7.45 -24.30 -3.93
CA GLN A 310 6.37 -24.66 -4.83
C GLN A 310 6.16 -23.61 -5.94
N LEU A 311 6.14 -22.33 -5.59
CA LEU A 311 6.04 -21.24 -6.57
C LEU A 311 7.25 -21.18 -7.51
N ALA A 312 8.46 -21.44 -6.98
CA ALA A 312 9.64 -21.56 -7.83
C ALA A 312 9.53 -22.75 -8.78
N ASN A 313 9.04 -23.90 -8.31
CA ASN A 313 8.81 -25.07 -9.15
C ASN A 313 7.81 -24.74 -10.28
N TRP A 314 6.65 -24.18 -9.94
CA TRP A 314 5.64 -23.73 -10.91
C TRP A 314 6.21 -22.76 -11.96
N HIS A 315 7.08 -21.84 -11.54
CA HIS A 315 7.72 -20.91 -12.47
C HIS A 315 8.60 -21.63 -13.50
N PHE A 316 9.49 -22.50 -13.02
CA PHE A 316 10.45 -23.19 -13.88
C PHE A 316 9.82 -24.31 -14.70
N SER A 317 8.75 -24.94 -14.20
CA SER A 317 7.95 -25.92 -14.94
C SER A 317 6.95 -25.28 -15.90
N ARG A 318 6.87 -23.94 -15.94
CA ARG A 318 5.90 -23.17 -16.74
C ARG A 318 4.44 -23.55 -16.45
N ASP A 319 4.15 -23.88 -15.20
CA ASP A 319 2.81 -24.17 -14.73
C ASP A 319 1.90 -22.95 -14.92
N GLU A 320 0.72 -23.16 -15.50
CA GLU A 320 -0.20 -22.07 -15.81
C GLU A 320 -0.70 -21.35 -14.57
N ARG A 321 -0.70 -22.02 -13.41
CA ARG A 321 -1.13 -21.46 -12.13
C ARG A 321 -0.40 -20.17 -11.78
N ILE A 322 0.86 -20.04 -12.19
CA ILE A 322 1.67 -18.85 -11.87
C ILE A 322 1.24 -17.57 -12.61
N ARG A 323 0.41 -17.72 -13.64
CA ARG A 323 -0.17 -16.62 -14.41
C ARG A 323 -1.58 -16.26 -13.96
N LEU A 324 -2.15 -17.00 -13.00
CA LEU A 324 -3.48 -16.72 -12.48
C LEU A 324 -3.53 -15.35 -11.78
N PRO A 325 -4.72 -14.73 -11.70
CA PRO A 325 -4.97 -13.61 -10.81
C PRO A 325 -4.55 -13.92 -9.36
N VAL A 326 -4.23 -12.88 -8.58
CA VAL A 326 -3.68 -13.02 -7.22
C VAL A 326 -4.55 -13.90 -6.32
N ASP A 327 -5.88 -13.76 -6.39
CA ASP A 327 -6.81 -14.51 -5.53
C ASP A 327 -6.85 -16.00 -5.92
N GLU A 328 -6.91 -16.31 -7.22
CA GLU A 328 -6.87 -17.68 -7.74
C GLU A 328 -5.51 -18.35 -7.50
N LEU A 329 -4.42 -17.60 -7.64
CA LEU A 329 -3.08 -18.06 -7.26
C LEU A 329 -3.01 -18.35 -5.76
N GLY A 330 -3.62 -17.49 -4.93
CA GLY A 330 -3.75 -17.70 -3.49
C GLY A 330 -4.44 -19.02 -3.15
N ASN A 331 -5.57 -19.32 -3.78
CA ASN A 331 -6.29 -20.58 -3.61
C ASN A 331 -5.46 -21.79 -4.05
N ALA A 332 -4.80 -21.70 -5.21
CA ALA A 332 -3.93 -22.79 -5.68
C ALA A 332 -2.76 -23.08 -4.71
N ILE A 333 -2.18 -22.03 -4.12
CA ILE A 333 -1.14 -22.17 -3.09
C ILE A 333 -1.74 -22.78 -1.82
N TYR A 334 -2.91 -22.32 -1.40
CA TYR A 334 -3.64 -22.85 -0.25
C TYR A 334 -3.86 -24.36 -0.38
N ASP A 335 -4.43 -24.82 -1.50
CA ASP A 335 -4.70 -26.24 -1.74
C ASP A 335 -3.43 -27.08 -1.69
N SER A 336 -2.35 -26.58 -2.31
CA SER A 336 -1.05 -27.25 -2.28
C SER A 336 -0.46 -27.34 -0.87
N MET A 337 -0.65 -26.30 -0.04
CA MET A 337 -0.20 -26.28 1.35
C MET A 337 -1.07 -27.15 2.26
N ALA A 338 -2.39 -27.16 2.05
CA ALA A 338 -3.30 -28.04 2.77
C ALA A 338 -2.95 -29.51 2.52
N ALA A 339 -2.69 -29.89 1.26
CA ALA A 339 -2.20 -31.22 0.91
C ALA A 339 -0.84 -31.54 1.57
N TYR A 340 0.07 -30.57 1.63
CA TYR A 340 1.35 -30.73 2.31
C TYR A 340 1.19 -30.94 3.81
N VAL A 341 0.34 -30.17 4.49
CA VAL A 341 0.09 -30.29 5.94
C VAL A 341 -0.55 -31.65 6.26
N SER A 342 -1.54 -32.07 5.46
CA SER A 342 -2.18 -33.37 5.61
C SER A 342 -1.21 -34.55 5.44
N SER A 343 -0.25 -34.45 4.53
CA SER A 343 0.72 -35.53 4.26
C SER A 343 1.97 -35.51 5.16
N SER A 344 2.32 -34.36 5.74
CA SER A 344 3.54 -34.18 6.55
C SER A 344 3.34 -34.44 8.05
N GLY A 345 2.13 -34.82 8.47
CA GLY A 345 1.80 -35.01 9.90
C GLY A 345 1.78 -33.70 10.71
N LEU A 346 1.81 -32.54 10.03
CA LEU A 346 1.68 -31.21 10.63
C LEU A 346 0.20 -30.84 10.90
N SER A 347 -0.70 -31.82 10.84
CA SER A 347 -2.15 -31.66 10.98
C SER A 347 -2.49 -31.11 12.37
N GLU A 348 -2.67 -29.79 12.44
CA GLU A 348 -3.28 -29.11 13.58
C GLU A 348 -4.65 -28.60 13.14
N GLU A 349 -5.65 -28.77 14.02
CA GLU A 349 -7.06 -28.39 13.83
C GLU A 349 -7.25 -26.91 13.43
N ARG A 350 -6.22 -26.08 13.66
CA ARG A 350 -6.19 -24.64 13.37
C ARG A 350 -5.15 -24.23 12.33
N ALA A 351 -4.55 -25.19 11.62
CA ALA A 351 -3.57 -24.94 10.57
C ALA A 351 -4.15 -24.14 9.38
N ALA A 352 -5.45 -24.31 9.08
CA ALA A 352 -6.14 -23.65 7.98
C ALA A 352 -5.92 -22.14 7.96
N TYR A 353 -6.00 -21.49 9.13
CA TYR A 353 -5.79 -20.05 9.25
C TYR A 353 -4.36 -19.63 8.90
N VAL A 354 -3.36 -20.41 9.33
CA VAL A 354 -1.95 -20.13 9.02
C VAL A 354 -1.67 -20.40 7.54
N ILE A 355 -2.24 -21.46 6.97
CA ILE A 355 -2.15 -21.76 5.55
C ILE A 355 -2.71 -20.60 4.72
N GLU A 356 -3.91 -20.11 5.06
CA GLU A 356 -4.54 -18.97 4.39
C GLU A 356 -3.63 -17.74 4.43
N LYS A 357 -3.14 -17.33 5.61
CA LYS A 357 -2.28 -16.15 5.71
C LYS A 357 -0.96 -16.30 4.94
N VAL A 358 -0.33 -17.47 4.94
CA VAL A 358 0.90 -17.72 4.17
C VAL A 358 0.60 -17.72 2.66
N ALA A 359 -0.48 -18.37 2.23
CA ALA A 359 -0.89 -18.43 0.82
C ALA A 359 -1.20 -17.04 0.27
N THR A 360 -2.03 -16.26 0.97
CA THR A 360 -2.33 -14.87 0.60
C THR A 360 -1.07 -14.02 0.57
N HIS A 361 -0.19 -14.16 1.56
CA HIS A 361 1.08 -13.42 1.59
C HIS A 361 1.94 -13.73 0.36
N LEU A 362 2.11 -15.00 0.02
CA LEU A 362 2.92 -15.41 -1.12
C LEU A 362 2.30 -14.97 -2.44
N ALA A 363 0.99 -15.14 -2.64
CA ALA A 363 0.32 -14.69 -3.86
C ALA A 363 0.52 -13.19 -4.12
N VAL A 364 0.51 -12.37 -3.06
CA VAL A 364 0.69 -10.90 -3.17
C VAL A 364 2.15 -10.49 -3.31
N SER A 365 3.08 -11.21 -2.66
CA SER A 365 4.48 -10.78 -2.54
C SER A 365 5.44 -11.45 -3.52
N PHE A 366 5.02 -12.56 -4.13
CA PHE A 366 5.81 -13.31 -5.09
C PHE A 366 5.99 -12.52 -6.40
N ASP A 367 7.23 -12.46 -6.88
CA ASP A 367 7.59 -11.79 -8.12
C ASP A 367 8.44 -12.76 -8.96
N PRO A 368 7.87 -13.37 -10.01
CA PRO A 368 8.56 -14.34 -10.86
C PRO A 368 9.85 -13.79 -11.45
N LYS A 369 9.91 -12.47 -11.74
CA LYS A 369 11.09 -11.82 -12.32
C LYS A 369 12.31 -11.86 -11.41
N LYS A 370 12.11 -12.08 -10.09
CA LYS A 370 13.21 -12.27 -9.13
C LYS A 370 13.85 -13.67 -9.23
N LEU A 371 13.18 -14.62 -9.88
CA LEU A 371 13.72 -15.96 -10.18
C LEU A 371 14.49 -15.96 -11.51
N ASP A 372 14.05 -15.16 -12.49
CA ASP A 372 14.71 -15.03 -13.80
C ASP A 372 16.05 -14.28 -13.73
N LYS A 373 16.23 -13.44 -12.70
CA LYS A 373 17.54 -12.87 -12.43
C LYS A 373 18.49 -14.01 -12.09
N PRO A 374 19.66 -14.13 -12.74
CA PRO A 374 20.65 -15.14 -12.40
C PRO A 374 20.99 -15.00 -10.91
N ARG A 375 20.39 -15.86 -10.09
CA ARG A 375 20.60 -15.85 -8.65
C ARG A 375 22.04 -16.30 -8.46
N ALA A 376 22.84 -15.47 -7.79
CA ALA A 376 24.15 -15.87 -7.31
C ALA A 376 24.08 -16.89 -6.14
N ARG A 377 22.97 -17.63 -5.99
CA ARG A 377 22.85 -18.72 -4.99
C ARG A 377 23.51 -19.97 -5.56
N LYS A 378 24.24 -20.69 -4.70
CA LYS A 378 25.06 -21.87 -5.03
C LYS A 378 26.27 -21.65 -5.95
N ARG A 379 26.64 -20.41 -6.30
CA ARG A 379 27.89 -20.15 -7.07
C ARG A 379 29.15 -20.64 -6.37
N LEU A 380 29.12 -20.72 -5.05
CA LEU A 380 30.20 -21.26 -4.23
C LEU A 380 29.85 -22.63 -3.65
N ALA A 381 28.78 -23.31 -4.10
CA ALA A 381 28.37 -24.59 -3.49
C ALA A 381 29.55 -25.55 -3.43
N HIS A 382 30.27 -25.74 -4.54
CA HIS A 382 31.51 -26.51 -4.63
C HIS A 382 32.67 -26.05 -3.71
N ILE A 383 32.64 -24.84 -3.18
CA ILE A 383 33.64 -24.30 -2.24
C ILE A 383 33.18 -24.44 -0.79
N VAL A 384 31.87 -24.33 -0.53
CA VAL A 384 31.31 -24.32 0.84
C VAL A 384 30.68 -25.65 1.27
N GLU A 385 30.63 -26.66 0.40
CA GLU A 385 30.01 -27.97 0.66
C GLU A 385 30.74 -28.74 1.77
N ASP A 386 32.07 -28.71 1.78
CA ASP A 386 32.91 -29.42 2.77
C ASP A 386 33.32 -28.55 3.97
N MET A 387 32.77 -27.33 4.10
CA MET A 387 33.14 -26.43 5.20
C MET A 387 32.32 -26.74 6.47
N PRO A 388 32.99 -27.06 7.60
CA PRO A 388 32.33 -27.61 8.79
C PRO A 388 31.49 -26.58 9.56
N THR A 389 31.84 -25.29 9.50
CA THR A 389 31.16 -24.26 10.29
C THR A 389 30.34 -23.29 9.43
N VAL A 390 29.34 -22.65 10.05
CA VAL A 390 28.57 -21.56 9.40
C VAL A 390 29.46 -20.33 9.18
N GLU A 391 30.40 -20.07 10.08
CA GLU A 391 31.29 -18.90 10.00
C GLU A 391 32.24 -18.98 8.80
N ASP A 392 32.83 -20.15 8.53
CA ASP A 392 33.72 -20.35 7.38
C ASP A 392 32.96 -20.19 6.05
N ARG A 393 31.74 -20.70 5.99
CA ARG A 393 30.85 -20.53 4.82
C ARG A 393 30.49 -19.07 4.59
N GLN A 394 30.23 -18.32 5.65
CA GLN A 394 29.98 -16.87 5.58
C GLN A 394 31.23 -16.10 5.14
N ARG A 395 32.41 -16.48 5.65
CA ARG A 395 33.70 -15.88 5.29
C ARG A 395 34.04 -16.09 3.81
N ALA A 396 33.87 -17.31 3.30
CA ALA A 396 34.03 -17.63 1.88
C ALA A 396 33.06 -16.81 1.01
N GLY A 397 31.79 -16.70 1.43
CA GLY A 397 30.80 -15.85 0.80
C GLY A 397 31.19 -14.37 0.77
N ALA A 398 31.72 -13.84 1.88
CA ALA A 398 32.17 -12.47 2.00
C ALA A 398 33.36 -12.16 1.06
N VAL A 399 34.36 -13.04 1.01
CA VAL A 399 35.53 -12.90 0.12
C VAL A 399 35.12 -12.87 -1.35
N TYR A 400 34.25 -13.80 -1.77
CA TYR A 400 33.74 -13.81 -3.14
C TYR A 400 32.91 -12.56 -3.46
N ALA A 401 32.00 -12.17 -2.58
CA ALA A 401 31.18 -10.97 -2.76
C ALA A 401 32.02 -9.69 -2.82
N HIS A 402 33.13 -9.64 -2.08
CA HIS A 402 34.09 -8.54 -2.14
C HIS A 402 34.83 -8.51 -3.48
N ARG A 403 35.35 -9.65 -3.96
CA ARG A 403 36.01 -9.75 -5.28
C ARG A 403 35.06 -9.37 -6.42
N ALA A 404 33.83 -9.86 -6.40
CA ALA A 404 32.82 -9.56 -7.43
C ALA A 404 32.42 -8.08 -7.44
N ARG A 405 32.28 -7.46 -6.25
CA ARG A 405 32.02 -6.01 -6.12
C ARG A 405 33.20 -5.19 -6.64
N ASN A 406 34.43 -5.55 -6.27
CA ASN A 406 35.63 -4.88 -6.78
C ASN A 406 35.72 -4.94 -8.30
N LYS A 407 35.50 -6.12 -8.91
CA LYS A 407 35.50 -6.26 -10.37
C LYS A 407 34.45 -5.34 -11.01
N LYS A 408 33.21 -5.36 -10.52
CA LYS A 408 32.14 -4.50 -11.04
C LYS A 408 32.45 -3.01 -10.91
N SER A 409 33.00 -2.57 -9.77
CA SER A 409 33.41 -1.18 -9.56
C SER A 409 34.54 -0.78 -10.50
N LEU A 410 35.47 -1.69 -10.79
CA LEU A 410 36.58 -1.48 -11.72
C LEU A 410 36.08 -1.41 -13.17
N ASP A 411 35.17 -2.28 -13.58
CA ASP A 411 34.52 -2.25 -14.90
C ASP A 411 33.72 -0.94 -15.09
N THR A 412 32.99 -0.50 -14.05
CA THR A 412 32.24 0.77 -14.06
C THR A 412 33.18 1.96 -14.22
N LEU A 413 34.31 1.96 -13.51
CA LEU A 413 35.33 2.99 -13.64
C LEU A 413 35.94 3.01 -15.05
N LYS A 414 36.30 1.83 -15.61
CA LYS A 414 36.78 1.69 -16.99
C LYS A 414 35.82 2.27 -18.00
N SER A 415 34.55 1.84 -17.98
CA SER A 415 33.53 2.35 -18.90
C SER A 415 33.35 3.86 -18.80
N ALA A 416 33.40 4.42 -17.59
CA ALA A 416 33.32 5.87 -17.39
C ALA A 416 34.55 6.60 -17.94
N VAL A 417 35.76 6.07 -17.76
CA VAL A 417 37.01 6.65 -18.27
C VAL A 417 37.05 6.58 -19.80
N VAL A 418 36.67 5.45 -20.41
CA VAL A 418 36.56 5.31 -21.87
C VAL A 418 35.55 6.34 -22.43
N GLY A 419 34.34 6.41 -21.86
CA GLY A 419 33.34 7.38 -22.31
C GLY A 419 33.78 8.85 -22.14
N LEU A 420 34.62 9.15 -21.15
CA LEU A 420 35.22 10.48 -20.98
C LEU A 420 36.33 10.77 -22.00
N ARG A 421 37.16 9.77 -22.32
CA ARG A 421 38.19 9.86 -23.34
C ARG A 421 37.57 10.11 -24.71
N ASP A 422 36.59 9.30 -25.08
CA ASP A 422 35.92 9.36 -26.39
C ASP A 422 35.16 10.69 -26.57
N ALA A 423 34.70 11.30 -25.47
CA ALA A 423 34.09 12.62 -25.48
C ALA A 423 35.09 13.79 -25.43
N GLY A 424 36.40 13.54 -25.44
CA GLY A 424 37.46 14.55 -25.34
C GLY A 424 37.51 15.29 -24.00
N LYS A 425 36.86 14.75 -22.95
CA LYS A 425 36.65 15.42 -21.65
C LYS A 425 37.51 14.84 -20.54
N LEU A 426 38.39 13.89 -20.83
CA LEU A 426 39.24 13.25 -19.83
C LEU A 426 40.41 14.15 -19.40
N SER A 427 40.95 14.96 -20.33
CA SER A 427 42.08 15.86 -20.05
C SER A 427 41.65 16.96 -19.07
N GLY A 428 42.39 17.11 -17.97
CA GLY A 428 42.13 18.13 -16.93
C GLY A 428 41.06 17.78 -15.89
N MET A 429 40.45 16.58 -15.91
CA MET A 429 39.51 16.17 -14.86
C MET A 429 40.24 15.67 -13.61
N SER A 430 39.80 16.14 -12.44
CA SER A 430 40.29 15.64 -11.15
C SER A 430 39.71 14.25 -10.82
N LYS A 431 40.39 13.51 -9.93
CA LYS A 431 39.94 12.19 -9.44
C LYS A 431 38.55 12.28 -8.76
N GLU A 432 38.23 13.41 -8.13
CA GLU A 432 36.92 13.69 -7.55
C GLU A 432 35.82 13.85 -8.59
N ALA A 433 36.10 14.57 -9.67
CA ALA A 433 35.14 14.76 -10.75
C ALA A 433 34.84 13.42 -11.46
N ILE A 434 35.87 12.57 -11.61
CA ILE A 434 35.72 11.20 -12.15
C ILE A 434 34.89 10.33 -11.18
N SER A 435 35.10 10.44 -9.87
CA SER A 435 34.29 9.74 -8.85
C SER A 435 32.81 10.13 -8.90
N ILE A 436 32.49 11.43 -8.96
CA ILE A 436 31.10 11.91 -9.05
C ILE A 436 30.42 11.38 -10.31
N ARG A 437 31.13 11.39 -11.43
CA ARG A 437 30.57 11.06 -12.74
C ARG A 437 30.45 9.56 -13.00
N SER A 438 31.38 8.76 -12.47
CA SER A 438 31.32 7.29 -12.54
C SER A 438 30.38 6.70 -11.49
N GLY A 439 30.05 7.44 -10.43
CA GLY A 439 29.31 6.93 -9.28
C GLY A 439 30.12 5.96 -8.41
N VAL A 440 31.43 5.84 -8.65
CA VAL A 440 32.37 5.03 -7.87
C VAL A 440 32.97 5.88 -6.75
N SER A 441 33.20 5.30 -5.57
CA SER A 441 33.71 6.05 -4.41
C SER A 441 35.09 6.67 -4.67
N ARG A 442 35.35 7.84 -4.09
CA ARG A 442 36.65 8.55 -4.27
C ARG A 442 37.83 7.65 -3.95
N ALA A 443 37.83 7.00 -2.78
CA ALA A 443 38.93 6.12 -2.36
C ALA A 443 39.24 5.02 -3.39
N PHE A 444 38.21 4.46 -4.05
CA PHE A 444 38.39 3.44 -5.08
C PHE A 444 38.97 4.03 -6.37
N VAL A 445 38.52 5.22 -6.79
CA VAL A 445 39.11 5.94 -7.94
C VAL A 445 40.57 6.26 -7.69
N TYR A 446 40.90 6.80 -6.51
CA TYR A 446 42.29 7.10 -6.15
C TYR A 446 43.21 5.90 -6.25
N LYS A 447 42.71 4.73 -5.82
CA LYS A 447 43.47 3.48 -5.79
C LYS A 447 43.64 2.82 -7.17
N HIS A 448 42.68 2.97 -8.08
CA HIS A 448 42.60 2.15 -9.29
C HIS A 448 42.63 2.93 -10.61
N LEU A 449 42.52 4.26 -10.60
CA LEU A 449 42.45 5.06 -11.83
C LEU A 449 43.73 4.95 -12.68
N ASP A 450 44.91 4.98 -12.05
CA ASP A 450 46.18 5.01 -12.79
C ASP A 450 46.39 3.69 -13.56
N ALA A 451 46.03 2.55 -12.94
CA ALA A 451 46.04 1.24 -13.60
C ALA A 451 45.01 1.15 -14.74
N VAL A 452 43.83 1.73 -14.57
CA VAL A 452 42.79 1.79 -15.61
C VAL A 452 43.26 2.64 -16.79
N LEU A 453 43.93 3.77 -16.55
CA LEU A 453 44.47 4.63 -17.61
C LEU A 453 45.58 3.94 -18.41
N GLN A 454 46.46 3.20 -17.73
CA GLN A 454 47.51 2.39 -18.38
C GLN A 454 46.92 1.30 -19.28
N GLU A 455 45.89 0.59 -18.79
CA GLU A 455 45.23 -0.48 -19.55
C GLU A 455 44.45 0.04 -20.76
N ILE A 456 43.95 1.27 -20.72
CA ILE A 456 43.20 1.92 -21.81
C ILE A 456 44.14 2.55 -22.85
N ALA A 457 45.40 2.83 -22.48
CA ALA A 457 46.43 3.40 -23.34
C ALA A 457 47.26 2.33 -24.08
N ALA A 458 47.34 1.11 -23.53
CA ALA A 458 47.81 -0.09 -24.22
C ALA A 458 46.75 -0.61 -25.18
#